data_AF-A0A8B9N0V4-F1
#
_entry.id   AF-A0A8B9N0V4-F1
#
_cell.length_a   1.000
_cell.length_b   1.000
_cell.length_c   1.000
_cell.angle_alpha   90.00
_cell.angle_beta   90.00
_cell.angle_gamma   90.00
#
_symmetry.space_group_name_H-M   'P 1'
#
loop_
_entity.id
_entity.type
_entity.pdbx_description
1 polymer ?
#
loop_
_entity_poly.entity_id
_entity_poly.type
_entity_poly.pdbx_seq_one_letter_code
_entity_poly.pdbx_strand_id
1 'polypeptide(L)'
;MKKDEPPLEFPDTLEGFEYIFNEKGQLRHIKTGEPFVFNYREDLHRWNQKRYEALGEIITKYVYELLQTECHLKKVTLPVDATESEPKSFIFMSEDALTNPDKLLVLIHGNGVVRAGQWARRLIINEDLDSGTQIPYIKRAIEVSESACMHGCVGKCMCMCVPVYEEL
;
A
#
# COMPACT_ATOMS: atom_id res chain seq x y z
N MET A 1 -37.79 -11.59 4.88
CA MET A 1 -37.12 -11.04 3.68
C MET A 1 -36.81 -9.58 3.96
N LYS A 2 -35.54 -9.22 4.19
CA LYS A 2 -35.17 -7.82 4.45
C LYS A 2 -35.13 -7.08 3.11
N LYS A 3 -36.14 -6.24 2.89
CA LYS A 3 -36.21 -5.29 1.77
C LYS A 3 -35.22 -4.15 2.03
N ASP A 4 -34.59 -3.68 0.95
CA ASP A 4 -33.83 -2.43 0.83
C ASP A 4 -32.40 -2.36 1.40
N GLU A 5 -31.60 -3.43 1.31
CA GLU A 5 -30.13 -3.26 1.34
C GLU A 5 -29.64 -2.79 -0.05
N PRO A 6 -28.90 -1.67 -0.15
CA PRO A 6 -28.33 -1.19 -1.41
C PRO A 6 -27.33 -2.21 -2.01
N PRO A 7 -27.13 -2.19 -3.34
CA PRO A 7 -26.16 -3.07 -3.99
C PRO A 7 -24.77 -2.86 -3.41
N LEU A 8 -24.03 -3.96 -3.27
CA LEU A 8 -22.64 -3.98 -2.82
C LEU A 8 -21.69 -3.77 -4.00
N GLU A 9 -22.01 -2.78 -4.83
CA GLU A 9 -21.19 -2.35 -5.95
C GLU A 9 -20.52 -1.04 -5.57
N PHE A 10 -19.19 -1.05 -5.61
CA PHE A 10 -18.37 0.09 -5.26
C PHE A 10 -17.47 0.44 -6.44
N PRO A 11 -17.11 1.73 -6.62
CA PRO A 11 -16.13 2.14 -7.61
C PRO A 11 -14.79 1.42 -7.42
N ASP A 12 -13.92 1.47 -8.43
CA ASP A 12 -12.59 0.85 -8.42
C ASP A 12 -11.44 1.88 -8.39
N THR A 13 -11.79 3.17 -8.28
CA THR A 13 -10.86 4.32 -8.26
C THR A 13 -11.12 5.23 -7.06
N LEU A 14 -10.11 5.97 -6.61
CA LEU A 14 -10.24 6.94 -5.52
C LEU A 14 -11.22 8.06 -5.90
N GLU A 15 -11.15 8.52 -7.14
CA GLU A 15 -12.02 9.53 -7.72
C GLU A 15 -13.47 9.07 -7.78
N GLY A 16 -13.71 7.78 -8.11
CA GLY A 16 -15.03 7.18 -8.05
C GLY A 16 -15.62 7.17 -6.63
N PHE A 17 -14.77 7.05 -5.61
CA PHE A 17 -15.15 7.22 -4.20
C PHE A 17 -15.30 8.69 -3.78
N GLU A 18 -15.01 9.64 -4.67
CA GLU A 18 -14.92 11.08 -4.43
C GLU A 18 -13.81 11.48 -3.44
N TYR A 19 -12.73 10.71 -3.34
CA TYR A 19 -11.57 11.04 -2.50
C TYR A 19 -10.29 11.18 -3.31
N ILE A 20 -9.34 11.93 -2.77
CA ILE A 20 -7.98 12.06 -3.28
C ILE A 20 -7.01 12.20 -2.10
N PHE A 21 -5.75 11.80 -2.29
CA PHE A 21 -4.68 12.17 -1.36
C PHE A 21 -4.21 13.57 -1.68
N ASN A 22 -4.27 14.48 -0.69
CA ASN A 22 -3.76 15.83 -0.85
C ASN A 22 -2.22 15.87 -0.80
N GLU A 23 -1.62 17.06 -0.95
CA GLU A 23 -0.17 17.26 -0.91
C GLU A 23 0.48 16.82 0.41
N LYS A 24 -0.30 16.73 1.50
CA LYS A 24 0.16 16.25 2.81
C LYS A 24 -0.02 14.73 2.97
N GLY A 25 -0.40 14.02 1.91
CA GLY A 25 -0.67 12.58 1.93
C GLY A 25 -1.93 12.19 2.70
N GLN A 26 -2.87 13.12 2.92
CA GLN A 26 -4.10 12.85 3.67
C GLN A 26 -5.26 12.55 2.71
N LEU A 27 -6.03 11.50 2.99
CA LEU A 27 -7.22 11.16 2.21
C LEU A 27 -8.34 12.17 2.50
N ARG A 28 -8.77 12.92 1.49
CA ARG A 28 -9.79 13.97 1.60
C ARG A 28 -10.81 13.89 0.48
N HIS A 29 -12.04 14.26 0.80
CA HIS A 29 -13.10 14.31 -0.19
C HIS A 29 -12.82 15.43 -1.21
N ILE A 30 -12.95 15.13 -2.50
CA ILE A 30 -12.50 16.01 -3.61
C ILE A 30 -13.20 17.38 -3.57
N LYS A 31 -14.49 17.41 -3.24
CA LYS A 31 -15.29 18.66 -3.29
C LYS A 31 -15.26 19.45 -1.98
N THR A 32 -15.24 18.75 -0.84
CA THR A 32 -15.43 19.39 0.48
C THR A 32 -14.14 19.48 1.29
N GLY A 33 -13.12 18.67 0.95
CA GLY A 33 -11.90 18.58 1.73
C GLY A 33 -12.08 17.87 3.08
N GLU A 34 -13.22 17.24 3.34
CA GLU A 34 -13.51 16.54 4.60
C GLU A 34 -12.81 15.17 4.67
N PRO A 35 -12.50 14.66 5.88
CA PRO A 35 -11.91 13.34 6.06
C PRO A 35 -12.90 12.22 5.75
N PHE A 36 -12.38 10.99 5.64
CA PHE A 36 -13.21 9.82 5.36
C PHE A 36 -14.20 9.52 6.49
N VAL A 37 -15.47 9.32 6.12
CA VAL A 37 -16.53 8.91 7.04
C VAL A 37 -16.87 7.43 6.85
N PHE A 38 -16.69 6.63 7.91
CA PHE A 38 -17.01 5.19 7.90
C PHE A 38 -18.52 4.93 7.94
N ASN A 39 -19.25 5.58 8.86
CA ASN A 39 -20.70 5.47 8.98
C ASN A 39 -21.40 6.35 7.93
N TYR A 40 -21.16 6.04 6.65
CA TYR A 40 -21.72 6.80 5.54
C TYR A 40 -23.24 6.65 5.43
N ARG A 41 -23.74 5.45 5.73
CA ARG A 41 -25.18 5.18 5.86
C ARG A 41 -25.50 4.73 7.27
N GLU A 42 -26.44 5.40 7.92
CA GLU A 42 -26.96 4.98 9.22
C GLU A 42 -27.58 3.58 9.14
N ASP A 43 -27.37 2.76 10.18
CA ASP A 43 -27.88 1.38 10.34
C ASP A 43 -27.48 0.34 9.27
N LEU A 44 -26.63 0.70 8.30
CA LEU A 44 -26.14 -0.21 7.26
C LEU A 44 -24.68 -0.63 7.51
N HIS A 45 -24.42 -1.23 8.66
CA HIS A 45 -23.08 -1.67 9.07
C HIS A 45 -22.39 -2.58 8.04
N ARG A 46 -23.11 -3.56 7.49
CA ARG A 46 -22.57 -4.49 6.47
C ARG A 46 -22.13 -3.75 5.21
N TRP A 47 -22.91 -2.77 4.77
CA TRP A 47 -22.60 -2.00 3.58
C TRP A 47 -21.42 -1.05 3.83
N ASN A 48 -21.39 -0.34 4.96
CA ASN A 48 -20.28 0.54 5.34
C ASN A 48 -18.95 -0.24 5.46
N GLN A 49 -19.00 -1.45 6.02
CA GLN A 49 -17.85 -2.34 6.09
C GLN A 49 -17.34 -2.72 4.69
N LYS A 50 -18.25 -3.11 3.78
CA LYS A 50 -17.88 -3.46 2.40
C LYS A 50 -17.34 -2.26 1.60
N ARG A 51 -17.89 -1.06 1.83
CA ARG A 51 -17.37 0.20 1.28
C ARG A 51 -15.93 0.45 1.74
N TYR A 52 -15.68 0.28 3.03
CA TYR A 52 -14.35 0.45 3.62
C TYR A 52 -13.35 -0.59 3.11
N GLU A 53 -13.78 -1.84 2.92
CA GLU A 53 -12.96 -2.89 2.31
C GLU A 53 -12.58 -2.53 0.88
N ALA A 54 -13.56 -2.14 0.05
CA ALA A 54 -13.34 -1.74 -1.34
C ALA A 54 -12.37 -0.55 -1.45
N LEU A 55 -12.54 0.50 -0.64
CA LEU A 55 -11.61 1.63 -0.59
C LEU A 55 -10.19 1.18 -0.22
N GLY A 56 -10.06 0.23 0.71
CA GLY A 56 -8.77 -0.29 1.13
C GLY A 56 -8.01 -1.06 0.04
N GLU A 57 -8.71 -1.74 -0.86
CA GLU A 57 -8.09 -2.39 -2.03
C GLU A 57 -7.59 -1.35 -3.04
N ILE A 58 -8.32 -0.26 -3.23
CA ILE A 58 -7.90 0.86 -4.08
C ILE A 58 -6.65 1.51 -3.50
N ILE A 59 -6.64 1.80 -2.20
CA ILE A 59 -5.47 2.35 -1.49
C ILE A 59 -4.26 1.42 -1.63
N THR A 60 -4.47 0.11 -1.59
CA THR A 60 -3.38 -0.85 -1.80
C THR A 60 -2.73 -0.69 -3.17
N LYS A 61 -3.53 -0.57 -4.23
CA LYS A 61 -3.01 -0.32 -5.59
C LYS A 61 -2.27 1.01 -5.66
N TYR A 62 -2.84 2.06 -5.07
CA TYR A 62 -2.22 3.39 -5.02
C TYR A 62 -0.86 3.36 -4.29
N VAL A 63 -0.75 2.66 -3.16
CA VAL A 63 0.54 2.50 -2.47
C VAL A 63 1.56 1.75 -3.33
N TYR A 64 1.14 0.73 -4.08
CA TYR A 64 2.05 0.05 -5.01
C TYR A 64 2.55 0.96 -6.13
N GLU A 65 1.68 1.82 -6.67
CA GLU A 65 2.09 2.83 -7.64
C GLU A 65 3.14 3.76 -7.04
N LEU A 66 2.92 4.29 -5.83
CA LEU A 66 3.91 5.11 -5.14
C LEU A 66 5.24 4.39 -4.90
N LEU A 67 5.22 3.10 -4.52
CA LEU A 67 6.46 2.34 -4.37
C LEU A 67 7.26 2.26 -5.68
N GLN A 68 6.58 2.21 -6.83
CA GLN A 68 7.22 2.15 -8.14
C GLN A 68 7.65 3.53 -8.65
N THR A 69 6.80 4.54 -8.50
CA THR A 69 7.03 5.87 -9.08
C THR A 69 7.87 6.77 -8.18
N GLU A 70 7.57 6.82 -6.87
CA GLU A 70 8.19 7.71 -5.89
C GLU A 70 9.41 7.08 -5.20
N CYS A 71 9.43 5.76 -5.06
CA CYS A 71 10.54 5.03 -4.42
C CYS A 71 11.40 4.26 -5.42
N HIS A 72 11.05 4.28 -6.71
CA HIS A 72 11.77 3.59 -7.79
C HIS A 72 12.02 2.09 -7.52
N LEU A 73 11.09 1.42 -6.82
CA LEU A 73 11.18 -0.01 -6.55
C LEU A 73 10.53 -0.81 -7.68
N LYS A 74 11.19 -1.86 -8.12
CA LYS A 74 10.61 -2.83 -9.06
C LYS A 74 9.81 -3.89 -8.30
N LYS A 75 8.65 -4.26 -8.85
CA LYS A 75 7.86 -5.40 -8.41
C LYS A 75 8.42 -6.67 -9.04
N VAL A 76 8.84 -7.63 -8.23
CA VAL A 76 9.41 -8.91 -8.68
C VAL A 76 8.53 -10.05 -8.19
N THR A 77 8.09 -10.90 -9.11
CA THR A 77 7.31 -12.10 -8.81
C THR A 77 8.21 -13.21 -8.27
N LEU A 78 7.74 -13.91 -7.24
CA LEU A 78 8.41 -15.04 -6.62
C LEU A 78 7.49 -16.28 -6.64
N PRO A 79 8.02 -17.50 -6.82
CA PRO A 79 9.38 -17.81 -7.29
C PRO A 79 9.66 -17.23 -8.69
N VAL A 80 10.93 -16.93 -8.99
CA VAL A 80 11.34 -16.31 -10.28
C VAL A 80 11.18 -17.26 -11.47
N ASP A 81 11.14 -18.56 -11.19
CA ASP A 81 11.02 -19.69 -12.11
C ASP A 81 9.62 -20.34 -12.06
N ALA A 82 8.66 -19.69 -11.41
CA ALA A 82 7.33 -20.24 -11.20
C ALA A 82 6.57 -20.48 -12.51
N THR A 83 6.14 -21.72 -12.71
CA THR A 83 5.22 -22.14 -13.78
C THR A 83 3.83 -21.53 -13.58
N GLU A 84 2.95 -21.60 -14.60
CA GLU A 84 1.58 -21.03 -14.50
C GLU A 84 0.75 -21.67 -13.38
N SER A 85 1.00 -22.94 -13.07
CA SER A 85 0.28 -23.71 -12.05
C SER A 85 0.81 -23.51 -10.62
N GLU A 86 1.95 -22.86 -10.45
CA GLU A 86 2.57 -22.69 -9.14
C GLU A 86 2.09 -21.42 -8.44
N PRO A 87 1.93 -21.46 -7.10
CA PRO A 87 1.56 -20.28 -6.33
C PRO A 87 2.64 -19.20 -6.46
N LYS A 88 2.21 -17.99 -6.79
CA LYS A 88 3.08 -16.82 -7.00
C LYS A 88 2.81 -15.77 -5.92
N SER A 89 3.87 -15.14 -5.47
CA SER A 89 3.84 -13.94 -4.65
C SER A 89 4.73 -12.87 -5.29
N PHE A 90 4.95 -11.75 -4.62
CA PHE A 90 5.84 -10.71 -5.11
C PHE A 90 6.50 -9.93 -3.99
N ILE A 91 7.60 -9.26 -4.33
CA ILE A 91 8.29 -8.29 -3.48
C ILE A 91 8.53 -6.99 -4.25
N PHE A 92 8.75 -5.90 -3.52
CA PHE A 92 9.28 -4.67 -4.08
C PHE A 92 10.74 -4.52 -3.65
N MET A 93 11.63 -4.26 -4.60
CA MET A 93 13.07 -4.12 -4.33
C MET A 93 13.67 -3.02 -5.19
N SER A 94 14.76 -2.38 -4.72
CA SER A 94 15.53 -1.47 -5.56
C SER A 94 16.18 -2.24 -6.72
N GLU A 95 16.54 -1.54 -7.80
CA GLU A 95 17.14 -2.18 -8.98
C GLU A 95 18.42 -2.96 -8.65
N ASP A 96 19.22 -2.39 -7.76
CA ASP A 96 20.55 -2.85 -7.33
C ASP A 96 20.52 -3.79 -6.10
N ALA A 97 19.35 -4.15 -5.58
CA ALA A 97 19.23 -4.86 -4.31
C ALA A 97 20.02 -6.18 -4.23
N LEU A 98 20.28 -6.82 -5.38
CA LEU A 98 21.03 -8.09 -5.49
C LEU A 98 22.50 -7.93 -5.94
N THR A 99 22.89 -6.78 -6.48
CA THR A 99 24.21 -6.57 -7.11
C THR A 99 25.12 -5.68 -6.29
N ASN A 100 24.55 -4.69 -5.61
CA ASN A 100 25.30 -3.81 -4.74
C ASN A 100 25.81 -4.62 -3.51
N PRO A 101 27.04 -4.44 -2.99
CA PRO A 101 27.55 -5.16 -1.83
C PRO A 101 27.21 -4.53 -0.45
N ASP A 102 26.60 -3.34 -0.41
CA ASP A 102 26.32 -2.60 0.83
C ASP A 102 25.13 -3.16 1.65
N LYS A 103 24.73 -2.44 2.71
CA LYS A 103 23.64 -2.84 3.61
C LYS A 103 22.28 -2.86 2.91
N LEU A 104 21.47 -3.86 3.24
CA LEU A 104 20.10 -4.05 2.78
C LEU A 104 19.10 -3.85 3.93
N LEU A 105 18.21 -2.86 3.79
CA LEU A 105 17.03 -2.72 4.65
C LEU A 105 15.94 -3.65 4.13
N VAL A 106 15.42 -4.50 5.01
CA VAL A 106 14.32 -5.42 4.70
C VAL A 106 13.10 -5.02 5.54
N LEU A 107 12.02 -4.62 4.88
CA LEU A 107 10.75 -4.27 5.52
C LEU A 107 9.75 -5.40 5.28
N ILE A 108 9.19 -5.92 6.37
CA ILE A 108 8.23 -7.02 6.37
C ILE A 108 6.97 -6.51 7.07
N HIS A 109 5.84 -6.56 6.38
CA HIS A 109 4.54 -6.22 6.98
C HIS A 109 3.93 -7.42 7.69
N GLY A 110 2.97 -7.17 8.60
CA GLY A 110 2.23 -8.21 9.29
C GLY A 110 1.22 -8.95 8.39
N ASN A 111 0.67 -10.05 8.90
CA ASN A 111 -0.36 -10.84 8.21
C ASN A 111 -1.75 -10.14 8.24
N GLY A 112 -2.68 -10.56 7.37
CA GLY A 112 -4.08 -10.13 7.35
C GLY A 112 -4.42 -9.24 6.17
N VAL A 113 -5.06 -8.09 6.43
CA VAL A 113 -5.50 -7.12 5.40
C VAL A 113 -4.42 -6.12 4.99
N VAL A 114 -3.26 -6.17 5.63
CA VAL A 114 -2.10 -5.34 5.30
C VAL A 114 -1.34 -5.99 4.16
N ARG A 115 -0.77 -5.15 3.28
CA ARG A 115 -0.06 -5.56 2.08
C ARG A 115 1.30 -4.88 2.03
N ALA A 116 2.15 -5.29 1.10
CA ALA A 116 3.48 -4.68 0.90
C ALA A 116 3.39 -3.15 0.86
N GLY A 117 4.32 -2.48 1.55
CA GLY A 117 4.35 -1.02 1.64
C GLY A 117 3.44 -0.39 2.69
N GLN A 118 2.59 -1.16 3.39
CA GLN A 118 1.63 -0.62 4.36
C GLN A 118 1.95 -1.06 5.79
N TRP A 119 1.70 -0.18 6.76
CA TRP A 119 1.66 -0.51 8.19
C TRP A 119 0.23 -0.76 8.66
N ALA A 120 -0.69 0.15 8.33
CA ALA A 120 -2.08 0.03 8.72
C ALA A 120 -2.99 0.84 7.79
N ARG A 121 -3.96 0.16 7.16
CA ARG A 121 -5.03 0.79 6.36
C ARG A 121 -5.76 1.90 7.12
N ARG A 122 -6.01 1.69 8.43
CA ARG A 122 -6.68 2.66 9.29
C ARG A 122 -5.89 3.97 9.39
N LEU A 123 -4.56 3.92 9.48
CA LEU A 123 -3.73 5.11 9.55
C LEU A 123 -3.73 5.84 8.21
N ILE A 124 -3.58 5.11 7.10
CA ILE A 124 -3.62 5.70 5.74
C ILE A 124 -4.94 6.48 5.51
N ILE A 125 -6.06 5.92 5.95
CA ILE A 125 -7.39 6.51 5.73
C ILE A 125 -7.66 7.71 6.65
N ASN A 126 -7.27 7.63 7.92
CA ASN A 126 -7.68 8.63 8.92
C ASN A 126 -6.61 9.69 9.22
N GLU A 127 -5.34 9.36 9.03
CA GLU A 127 -4.20 10.25 9.31
C GLU A 127 -3.57 10.69 7.98
N ASP A 128 -2.63 9.90 7.45
CA ASP A 128 -1.88 10.16 6.22
C ASP A 128 -1.10 8.94 5.71
N LEU A 129 -0.54 9.06 4.51
CA LEU A 129 0.36 8.06 3.90
C LEU A 129 1.63 7.86 4.74
N ASP A 130 2.18 8.89 5.37
CA ASP A 130 3.47 8.79 6.04
C ASP A 130 3.39 7.89 7.29
N SER A 131 2.36 8.08 8.10
CA SER A 131 2.10 7.27 9.30
C SER A 131 1.60 5.87 8.94
N GLY A 132 0.87 5.75 7.83
CA GLY A 132 0.22 4.51 7.42
C GLY A 132 1.04 3.59 6.53
N THR A 133 2.15 4.06 5.97
CA THR A 133 2.96 3.31 4.98
C THR A 133 4.44 3.20 5.35
N GLN A 134 5.12 2.31 4.65
CA GLN A 134 6.56 2.08 4.73
C GLN A 134 7.36 3.12 3.91
N ILE A 135 6.69 3.94 3.11
CA ILE A 135 7.30 4.87 2.14
C ILE A 135 8.31 5.82 2.81
N PRO A 136 8.02 6.46 3.96
CA PRO A 136 9.01 7.36 4.58
C PRO A 136 10.31 6.67 4.98
N TYR A 137 10.24 5.39 5.39
CA TYR A 137 11.41 4.60 5.76
C TYR A 137 12.23 4.22 4.51
N ILE A 138 11.55 3.89 3.42
CA ILE A 138 12.17 3.59 2.13
C ILE A 138 12.86 4.84 1.58
N LYS A 139 12.16 5.98 1.52
CA LYS A 139 12.71 7.27 1.07
C LYS A 139 13.94 7.66 1.89
N ARG A 140 13.87 7.58 3.23
CA ARG A 140 15.03 7.86 4.09
C ARG A 140 16.23 6.94 3.81
N ALA A 141 16.00 5.65 3.58
CA ALA A 141 17.08 4.72 3.31
C ALA A 141 17.71 4.91 1.91
N ILE A 142 16.96 5.44 0.95
CA ILE A 142 17.47 5.91 -0.35
C ILE A 142 18.25 7.23 -0.17
N GLU A 143 17.70 8.23 0.53
CA GLU A 143 18.39 9.51 0.77
C GLU A 143 19.72 9.35 1.51
N VAL A 144 19.77 8.45 2.50
CA VAL A 144 21.01 8.13 3.22
C VAL A 144 22.02 7.46 2.28
N SER A 145 21.58 6.68 1.29
CA SER A 145 22.49 6.07 0.33
C SER A 145 23.11 7.10 -0.61
N GLU A 146 22.30 8.05 -1.08
CA GLU A 146 22.74 9.14 -1.97
C GLU A 146 23.63 10.15 -1.24
N SER A 147 23.26 10.54 -0.02
CA SER A 147 24.02 11.52 0.78
C SER A 147 25.30 10.93 1.38
N ALA A 148 25.31 9.64 1.73
CA ALA A 148 26.49 8.94 2.25
C ALA A 148 27.48 8.52 1.16
N CYS A 149 27.22 8.85 -0.12
CA CYS A 149 28.24 8.81 -1.18
C CYS A 149 29.46 9.70 -0.85
N MET A 150 29.36 10.55 0.18
CA MET A 150 30.49 11.30 0.76
C MET A 150 31.20 10.59 1.93
N HIS A 151 30.53 9.78 2.77
CA HIS A 151 31.12 8.98 3.88
C HIS A 151 30.15 7.83 4.25
N GLY A 152 30.50 6.57 3.94
CA GLY A 152 29.58 5.41 3.82
C GLY A 152 28.82 4.92 5.07
N CYS A 153 27.93 3.92 5.02
CA CYS A 153 27.17 3.22 3.97
C CYS A 153 25.87 2.71 4.63
N VAL A 154 24.71 3.01 4.04
CA VAL A 154 23.41 2.29 4.15
C VAL A 154 22.71 2.54 2.83
N GLY A 155 22.29 1.53 2.06
CA GLY A 155 21.81 1.89 0.72
C GLY A 155 21.05 0.89 -0.11
N LYS A 156 20.17 0.08 0.49
CA LYS A 156 19.19 -0.68 -0.30
C LYS A 156 17.92 -0.88 0.51
N CYS A 157 16.78 -0.96 -0.18
CA CYS A 157 15.50 -1.32 0.43
C CYS A 157 14.87 -2.49 -0.32
N MET A 158 14.42 -3.46 0.45
CA MET A 158 13.56 -4.54 0.00
C MET A 158 12.33 -4.55 0.89
N CYS A 159 11.17 -4.24 0.30
CA CYS A 159 9.88 -4.43 0.93
C CYS A 159 9.34 -5.79 0.51
N MET A 160 9.32 -6.74 1.43
CA MET A 160 8.78 -8.07 1.15
C MET A 160 7.30 -8.13 1.46
N CYS A 161 6.52 -8.61 0.50
CA CYS A 161 5.23 -9.20 0.81
C CYS A 161 5.52 -10.59 1.40
N VAL A 162 5.11 -10.85 2.64
CA VAL A 162 5.03 -12.24 3.10
C VAL A 162 3.92 -12.89 2.28
N PRO A 163 4.12 -14.09 1.70
CA PRO A 163 3.04 -14.79 1.04
C PRO A 163 1.92 -15.00 2.06
N VAL A 164 0.85 -14.23 1.92
CA VAL A 164 -0.46 -14.74 2.32
C VAL A 164 -0.73 -15.80 1.29
N TYR A 165 -0.67 -17.07 1.70
CA TYR A 165 -1.26 -18.13 0.91
C TYR A 165 -2.69 -17.68 0.61
N GLU A 166 -2.98 -17.21 -0.61
CA GLU A 166 -4.33 -17.19 -1.11
C GLU A 166 -4.73 -18.66 -1.16
N GLU A 167 -5.39 -19.13 -0.10
CA GLU A 167 -6.12 -20.37 -0.14
C GLU A 167 -7.23 -20.20 -1.19
N LEU A 168 -7.01 -20.84 -2.35
CA LEU A 168 -7.95 -21.34 -3.36
C LEU A 168 -9.18 -20.48 -3.72
#